data_AF-A0A1C4GU01-F1
#
_entry.id   AF-A0A1C4GU01-F1
#
_cell.length_a   1.000
_cell.length_b   1.000
_cell.length_c   1.000
_cell.angle_alpha   90.00
_cell.angle_beta   90.00
_cell.angle_gamma   90.00
#
_symmetry.space_group_name_H-M   'P 1'
#
loop_
_entity.id
_entity.type
_entity.pdbx_description
1 polymer ?
#
loop_
_entity_poly.entity_id
_entity_poly.type
_entity_poly.pdbx_seq_one_letter_code
_entity_poly.pdbx_strand_id
1 'polypeptide(L)'
;MSKTTQENPAVENSATETVSNTSKSTTRTTKSSGTANTSANSVTKTTRTRSASPRKSIANTQKTESTTQTAVQQDKIMSQNTVRRVAIIGGNRIPFARSNGAYFTASNSDMFTAALNGLVERFNLQGQRLGEVVAGAVLKHSRDFNMTRECVLNTELAPETPAYDIQQACGTGLQAAFLVANKIALGQIEVGVAGGVDTTSDAPIAFGDGLRKALLELNIAKTGKDRLKALTKINLKDLMDAPKNGEPRTGLSMGDHQAITTLEWGIAREAQDELAASSHQKMAAAYEAGFFDDLITPFLGLERDNNLRADSTAEKLAKLKPAFGKGDARTMTAGNSTPLTDGASCVLLASEEWAKANGHEILAYLSFTETAAVDFVGKKEGLLMAPAYAVPRMLERAGVTLQDFDYYEIHEAFASQVLSTLKAWEDPKFCKERLGLDAPLGSIDRTKLNVKGSSLAAGHPFAATGGRIIATAAKLINQKGSGRVLISICAAGGQGVTAIIEK
;
A
#
# COMPACT_ATOMS: atom_id res chain seq x y z
N MET A 1 4.72 0.69 62.81
CA MET A 1 4.99 2.08 63.23
C MET A 1 5.72 2.75 62.08
N SER A 2 5.27 3.81 61.41
CA SER A 2 4.05 4.60 61.52
C SER A 2 3.64 5.09 60.13
N LYS A 3 2.32 5.22 59.95
CA LYS A 3 1.65 5.95 58.88
C LYS A 3 2.00 7.43 58.96
N THR A 4 2.15 8.10 57.81
CA THR A 4 1.70 9.50 57.69
C THR A 4 1.10 9.75 56.31
N THR A 5 -0.23 9.81 56.30
CA THR A 5 -1.11 10.38 55.29
C THR A 5 -1.01 11.90 55.33
N GLN A 6 -1.10 12.56 54.18
CA GLN A 6 -1.55 13.96 54.12
C GLN A 6 -2.54 14.12 52.96
N GLU A 7 -3.73 14.58 53.34
CA GLU A 7 -4.89 14.87 52.50
C GLU A 7 -4.81 16.29 51.90
N ASN A 8 -5.27 16.39 50.65
CA ASN A 8 -6.13 17.40 49.99
C ASN A 8 -6.16 18.89 50.44
N PRO A 9 -6.46 19.81 49.50
CA PRO A 9 -7.86 20.23 49.41
C PRO A 9 -8.44 20.35 47.99
N ALA A 10 -9.75 20.11 47.94
CA ALA A 10 -10.65 20.43 46.85
C ALA A 10 -10.73 21.95 46.60
N VAL A 11 -10.99 22.34 45.35
CA VAL A 11 -11.46 23.68 45.00
C VAL A 11 -12.74 23.55 44.20
N GLU A 12 -13.72 24.34 44.63
CA GLU A 12 -15.14 24.34 44.28
C GLU A 12 -15.44 24.79 42.84
N ASN A 13 -16.51 24.19 42.32
CA ASN A 13 -17.31 24.70 41.22
C ASN A 13 -17.99 26.03 41.60
N SER A 14 -17.79 27.08 40.80
CA SER A 14 -18.86 28.04 40.50
C SER A 14 -18.51 28.88 39.26
N ALA A 15 -19.36 28.80 38.23
CA ALA A 15 -19.71 29.89 37.32
C ALA A 15 -20.66 29.34 36.25
N THR A 16 -21.94 29.53 36.52
CA THR A 16 -23.04 29.53 35.56
C THR A 16 -22.82 30.60 34.49
N GLU A 17 -22.77 30.21 33.22
CA GLU A 17 -23.14 31.09 32.12
C GLU A 17 -24.14 30.40 31.19
N THR A 18 -25.31 31.02 31.13
CA THR A 18 -26.46 30.77 30.28
C THR A 18 -26.11 31.00 28.81
N VAL A 19 -26.31 29.99 27.96
CA VAL A 19 -26.39 30.18 26.50
C VAL A 19 -27.81 29.91 26.05
N SER A 20 -28.46 31.00 25.63
CA SER A 20 -29.80 31.09 25.06
C SER A 20 -29.91 30.38 23.71
N ASN A 21 -30.87 29.47 23.61
CA ASN A 21 -31.39 28.94 22.35
C ASN A 21 -32.00 30.08 21.52
N THR A 22 -31.47 30.34 20.33
CA THR A 22 -32.18 31.07 19.28
C THR A 22 -32.31 30.21 18.04
N SER A 23 -33.52 29.71 17.87
CA SER A 23 -34.07 29.09 16.68
C SER A 23 -34.19 30.14 15.56
N LYS A 24 -33.60 29.85 14.39
CA LYS A 24 -33.96 30.52 13.14
C LYS A 24 -34.56 29.50 12.18
N SER A 25 -35.89 29.54 12.15
CA SER A 25 -36.75 29.05 11.08
C SER A 25 -36.52 29.92 9.85
N THR A 26 -36.29 29.30 8.69
CA THR A 26 -36.36 29.99 7.39
C THR A 26 -37.45 29.38 6.54
N THR A 27 -38.36 30.27 6.19
CA THR A 27 -39.63 30.18 5.49
C THR A 27 -39.53 29.50 4.13
N ARG A 28 -40.39 28.50 3.90
CA ARG A 28 -40.65 27.89 2.59
C ARG A 28 -41.92 28.52 2.03
N THR A 29 -41.78 29.44 1.09
CA THR A 29 -42.90 30.03 0.35
C THR A 29 -43.39 29.09 -0.74
N THR A 30 -44.66 28.74 -0.68
CA THR A 30 -45.46 28.09 -1.72
C THR A 30 -45.96 29.14 -2.72
N LYS A 31 -45.93 28.79 -4.02
CA LYS A 31 -46.91 29.26 -4.99
C LYS A 31 -47.22 28.12 -5.96
N SER A 32 -48.49 27.75 -6.01
CA SER A 32 -49.08 26.81 -6.95
C SER A 32 -49.48 27.55 -8.23
N SER A 33 -49.52 26.83 -9.36
CA SER A 33 -50.68 26.73 -10.27
C SER A 33 -50.21 26.35 -11.68
N GLY A 34 -50.83 25.34 -12.30
CA GLY A 34 -50.70 25.11 -13.74
C GLY A 34 -50.91 23.66 -14.18
N THR A 35 -52.17 23.33 -14.45
CA THR A 35 -52.76 22.05 -14.87
C THR A 35 -52.40 21.56 -16.29
N ALA A 36 -52.64 20.24 -16.48
CA ALA A 36 -52.93 19.51 -17.73
C ALA A 36 -51.72 19.19 -18.64
N ASN A 37 -51.59 18.04 -19.31
CA ASN A 37 -52.58 17.03 -19.67
C ASN A 37 -51.91 15.66 -19.95
N THR A 38 -52.75 14.64 -19.89
CA THR A 38 -52.57 13.22 -20.18
C THR A 38 -52.02 12.89 -21.58
N SER A 39 -51.28 11.77 -21.69
CA SER A 39 -51.71 10.60 -22.48
C SER A 39 -50.66 9.47 -22.47
N ALA A 40 -51.13 8.29 -22.08
CA ALA A 40 -50.46 7.01 -22.22
C ALA A 40 -50.80 6.40 -23.59
N ASN A 41 -49.86 5.65 -24.18
CA ASN A 41 -50.11 4.62 -25.19
C ASN A 41 -48.97 3.60 -25.09
N SER A 42 -49.22 2.43 -24.51
CA SER A 42 -49.89 1.24 -25.06
C SER A 42 -48.91 0.31 -25.77
N VAL A 43 -48.67 -0.81 -25.10
CA VAL A 43 -47.90 -1.96 -25.53
C VAL A 43 -48.68 -2.70 -26.61
N THR A 44 -48.06 -2.96 -27.77
CA THR A 44 -48.60 -3.90 -28.74
C THR A 44 -47.60 -5.01 -29.03
N LYS A 45 -47.99 -6.21 -28.63
CA LYS A 45 -47.44 -7.50 -29.09
C LYS A 45 -47.68 -7.62 -30.59
N THR A 46 -46.68 -8.04 -31.36
CA THR A 46 -46.94 -8.60 -32.69
C THR A 46 -46.01 -9.79 -32.96
N THR A 47 -46.65 -10.95 -33.08
CA THR A 47 -46.13 -12.21 -33.59
C THR A 47 -45.69 -12.03 -35.03
N ARG A 48 -44.48 -12.51 -35.41
CA ARG A 48 -44.19 -12.82 -36.82
C ARG A 48 -43.38 -14.10 -36.97
N THR A 49 -43.82 -14.81 -37.99
CA THR A 49 -43.58 -16.17 -38.45
C THR A 49 -42.22 -16.37 -39.10
N ARG A 50 -41.74 -17.61 -39.04
CA ARG A 50 -40.63 -18.16 -39.83
C ARG A 50 -40.89 -18.00 -41.34
N SER A 51 -39.90 -17.53 -42.08
CA SER A 51 -39.72 -17.86 -43.49
C SER A 51 -38.23 -18.05 -43.78
N ALA A 52 -37.91 -19.21 -44.36
CA ALA A 52 -36.58 -19.56 -44.84
C ALA A 52 -36.48 -19.24 -46.33
N SER A 53 -35.34 -18.69 -46.77
CA SER A 53 -34.81 -18.90 -48.11
C SER A 53 -33.34 -18.49 -48.20
N PRO A 54 -32.56 -19.12 -49.09
CA PRO A 54 -31.13 -19.30 -48.92
C PRO A 54 -30.33 -18.18 -49.60
N ARG A 55 -29.18 -17.80 -49.04
CA ARG A 55 -28.19 -17.01 -49.80
C ARG A 55 -26.77 -17.48 -49.56
N LYS A 56 -26.10 -17.61 -50.70
CA LYS A 56 -24.82 -18.24 -51.00
C LYS A 56 -23.66 -17.70 -50.16
N SER A 57 -22.76 -18.63 -49.85
CA SER A 57 -21.41 -18.45 -49.34
C SER A 57 -20.59 -17.48 -50.19
N ILE A 58 -20.00 -16.49 -49.53
CA ILE A 58 -18.73 -15.88 -49.97
C ILE A 58 -17.81 -16.00 -48.75
N ALA A 59 -16.94 -17.02 -48.77
CA ALA A 59 -15.89 -17.17 -47.79
C ALA A 59 -14.86 -16.07 -48.05
N ASN A 60 -14.82 -15.08 -47.17
CA ASN A 60 -13.72 -14.12 -47.11
C ASN A 60 -12.81 -14.57 -45.96
N THR A 61 -11.77 -15.34 -46.30
CA THR A 61 -10.81 -15.87 -45.34
C THR A 61 -9.86 -14.74 -44.92
N GLN A 62 -10.27 -13.92 -43.96
CA GLN A 62 -9.33 -13.12 -43.19
C GLN A 62 -8.57 -14.08 -42.27
N LYS A 63 -7.29 -14.30 -42.58
CA LYS A 63 -6.33 -14.87 -41.63
C LYS A 63 -6.23 -13.92 -40.44
N THR A 64 -6.90 -14.25 -39.34
CA THR A 64 -6.50 -13.82 -38.02
C THR A 64 -5.20 -14.52 -37.70
N GLU A 65 -4.08 -13.79 -37.78
CA GLU A 65 -2.84 -14.22 -37.16
C GLU A 65 -3.06 -14.24 -35.65
N SER A 66 -3.34 -15.43 -35.12
CA SER A 66 -3.22 -15.71 -33.70
C SER A 66 -1.74 -15.67 -33.38
N THR A 67 -1.30 -14.62 -32.69
CA THR A 67 0.00 -14.54 -32.05
C THR A 67 0.01 -15.54 -30.91
N THR A 68 0.22 -16.83 -31.22
CA THR A 68 0.40 -17.86 -30.20
C THR A 68 1.79 -17.64 -29.60
N GLN A 69 1.87 -16.83 -28.55
CA GLN A 69 3.08 -16.73 -27.72
C GLN A 69 3.42 -18.13 -27.19
N THR A 70 4.64 -18.56 -27.48
CA THR A 70 5.09 -19.93 -27.27
C THR A 70 5.13 -20.24 -25.77
N ALA A 71 4.36 -21.23 -25.32
CA ALA A 71 4.55 -21.82 -24.00
C ALA A 71 5.99 -22.37 -23.95
N VAL A 72 6.85 -21.71 -23.17
CA VAL A 72 8.23 -22.15 -22.97
C VAL A 72 8.18 -23.57 -22.42
N GLN A 73 8.73 -24.53 -23.17
CA GLN A 73 8.98 -25.88 -22.65
C GLN A 73 9.99 -25.71 -21.52
N GLN A 74 9.51 -25.77 -20.27
CA GLN A 74 10.40 -25.89 -19.11
C GLN A 74 11.34 -27.07 -19.35
N ASP A 75 12.64 -26.83 -19.19
CA ASP A 75 13.63 -27.89 -19.24
C ASP A 75 13.21 -28.99 -18.26
N LYS A 76 12.89 -30.16 -18.83
CA LYS A 76 12.22 -31.27 -18.13
C LYS A 76 13.06 -31.89 -17.01
N ILE A 77 14.34 -31.50 -16.92
CA ILE A 77 15.33 -31.97 -15.96
C ILE A 77 16.17 -30.77 -15.52
N MET A 78 15.71 -30.05 -14.52
CA MET A 78 16.55 -29.05 -13.85
C MET A 78 17.49 -29.72 -12.85
N SER A 79 18.77 -29.33 -12.88
CA SER A 79 19.69 -29.56 -11.79
C SER A 79 19.21 -28.78 -10.56
N GLN A 80 18.92 -29.47 -9.45
CA GLN A 80 18.47 -28.87 -8.19
C GLN A 80 19.49 -27.89 -7.55
N ASN A 81 20.65 -27.67 -8.18
CA ASN A 81 21.81 -27.01 -7.57
C ASN A 81 22.12 -25.58 -8.04
N THR A 82 21.34 -24.97 -8.95
CA THR A 82 21.62 -23.59 -9.41
C THR A 82 20.46 -22.64 -9.15
N VAL A 83 20.69 -21.63 -8.31
CA VAL A 83 19.74 -20.53 -8.06
C VAL A 83 19.72 -19.60 -9.28
N ARG A 84 18.54 -19.37 -9.87
CA ARG A 84 18.37 -18.50 -11.04
C ARG A 84 18.27 -17.03 -10.63
N ARG A 85 18.76 -16.14 -11.50
CA ARG A 85 18.50 -14.70 -11.37
C ARG A 85 17.02 -14.41 -11.61
N VAL A 86 16.48 -13.44 -10.89
CA VAL A 86 15.07 -13.04 -11.01
C VAL A 86 15.02 -11.69 -11.72
N ALA A 87 14.54 -11.71 -12.97
CA ALA A 87 14.38 -10.51 -13.78
C ALA A 87 13.11 -9.74 -13.36
N ILE A 88 13.24 -8.42 -13.29
CA ILE A 88 12.13 -7.48 -13.19
C ILE A 88 11.87 -6.95 -14.60
N ILE A 89 10.71 -7.31 -15.14
CA ILE A 89 10.30 -6.95 -16.51
C ILE A 89 9.65 -5.56 -16.52
N GLY A 90 8.97 -5.22 -15.43
CA GLY A 90 8.38 -3.92 -15.22
C GLY A 90 7.22 -3.99 -14.25
N GLY A 91 6.36 -2.97 -14.26
CA GLY A 91 5.22 -2.93 -13.37
C GLY A 91 4.14 -2.00 -13.87
N ASN A 92 3.02 -2.02 -13.15
CA ASN A 92 1.90 -1.14 -13.40
C ASN A 92 1.23 -0.77 -12.09
N ARG A 93 0.71 0.45 -12.02
CA ARG A 93 -0.12 0.91 -10.91
C ARG A 93 -1.24 1.82 -11.40
N ILE A 94 -2.24 1.99 -10.56
CA ILE A 94 -3.17 3.12 -10.71
C ILE A 94 -2.61 4.36 -9.99
N PRO A 95 -3.07 5.57 -10.31
CA PRO A 95 -2.75 6.74 -9.51
C PRO A 95 -3.17 6.52 -8.06
N PHE A 96 -2.36 6.95 -7.11
CA PHE A 96 -2.73 6.91 -5.70
C PHE A 96 -3.57 8.13 -5.36
N ALA A 97 -4.71 7.88 -4.72
CA ALA A 97 -5.68 8.90 -4.37
C ALA A 97 -5.70 9.11 -2.86
N ARG A 98 -5.89 10.34 -2.40
CA ARG A 98 -6.28 10.60 -1.01
C ARG A 98 -7.59 9.90 -0.68
N SER A 99 -7.62 9.27 0.48
CA SER A 99 -8.79 8.54 0.94
C SER A 99 -9.98 9.48 1.14
N ASN A 100 -11.18 8.91 1.01
CA ASN A 100 -12.47 9.59 0.92
C ASN A 100 -12.59 10.55 -0.29
N GLY A 101 -11.77 10.33 -1.32
CA GLY A 101 -11.74 11.13 -2.55
C GLY A 101 -12.23 10.34 -3.77
N ALA A 102 -11.42 10.34 -4.84
CA ALA A 102 -11.78 9.78 -6.14
C ALA A 102 -12.17 8.29 -6.11
N TYR A 103 -11.58 7.51 -5.20
CA TYR A 103 -11.79 6.06 -5.11
C TYR A 103 -12.77 5.68 -4.00
N PHE A 104 -13.60 6.62 -3.52
CA PHE A 104 -14.52 6.40 -2.41
C PHE A 104 -15.44 5.19 -2.59
N THR A 105 -15.85 4.89 -3.82
CA THR A 105 -16.74 3.76 -4.13
C THR A 105 -16.01 2.54 -4.69
N ALA A 106 -14.68 2.56 -4.77
CA ALA A 106 -13.88 1.46 -5.32
C ALA A 106 -13.45 0.51 -4.21
N SER A 107 -13.68 -0.78 -4.42
CA SER A 107 -13.16 -1.83 -3.55
C SER A 107 -11.67 -2.10 -3.82
N ASN A 108 -11.01 -2.83 -2.92
CA ASN A 108 -9.68 -3.37 -3.20
C ASN A 108 -9.65 -4.20 -4.49
N SER A 109 -10.71 -4.99 -4.74
CA SER A 109 -10.80 -5.83 -5.93
C SER A 109 -10.88 -5.00 -7.21
N ASP A 110 -11.66 -3.91 -7.22
CA ASP A 110 -11.76 -3.02 -8.38
C ASP A 110 -10.40 -2.38 -8.71
N MET A 111 -9.73 -1.85 -7.69
CA MET A 111 -8.43 -1.19 -7.85
C MET A 111 -7.32 -2.15 -8.25
N PHE A 112 -7.25 -3.34 -7.64
CA PHE A 112 -6.20 -4.31 -7.98
C PHE A 112 -6.44 -4.93 -9.35
N THR A 113 -7.70 -5.21 -9.72
CA THR A 113 -8.06 -5.64 -11.08
C THR A 113 -7.64 -4.60 -12.11
N ALA A 114 -7.85 -3.30 -11.85
CA ALA A 114 -7.41 -2.23 -12.74
C ALA A 114 -5.88 -2.18 -12.88
N ALA A 115 -5.15 -2.31 -11.78
CA ALA A 115 -3.68 -2.37 -11.82
C ALA A 115 -3.17 -3.59 -12.61
N LEU A 116 -3.78 -4.76 -12.40
CA LEU A 116 -3.47 -5.99 -13.13
C LEU A 116 -3.80 -5.88 -14.63
N ASN A 117 -4.97 -5.37 -15.00
CA ASN A 117 -5.33 -5.20 -16.41
C ASN A 117 -4.36 -4.27 -17.13
N GLY A 118 -3.97 -3.15 -16.50
CA GLY A 118 -2.95 -2.29 -17.08
C GLY A 118 -1.58 -2.97 -17.21
N LEU A 119 -1.23 -3.91 -16.32
CA LEU A 119 -0.02 -4.76 -16.49
C LEU A 119 -0.18 -5.74 -17.65
N VAL A 120 -1.33 -6.42 -17.74
CA VAL A 120 -1.66 -7.39 -18.78
C VAL A 120 -1.61 -6.74 -20.15
N GLU A 121 -2.21 -5.56 -20.32
CA GLU A 121 -2.18 -4.78 -21.55
C GLU A 121 -0.74 -4.36 -21.89
N ARG A 122 -0.02 -3.80 -20.91
CA ARG A 122 1.34 -3.26 -21.12
C ARG A 122 2.35 -4.33 -21.53
N PHE A 123 2.18 -5.55 -21.04
CA PHE A 123 3.08 -6.68 -21.30
C PHE A 123 2.46 -7.76 -22.18
N ASN A 124 1.34 -7.49 -22.85
CA ASN A 124 0.66 -8.42 -23.77
C ASN A 124 0.44 -9.83 -23.17
N LEU A 125 -0.11 -9.89 -21.96
CA LEU A 125 -0.30 -11.14 -21.20
C LEU A 125 -1.70 -11.76 -21.38
N GLN A 126 -2.47 -11.34 -22.37
CA GLN A 126 -3.82 -11.84 -22.62
C GLN A 126 -3.80 -13.36 -22.90
N GLY A 127 -4.63 -14.10 -22.19
CA GLY A 127 -4.69 -15.56 -22.24
C GLY A 127 -3.45 -16.27 -21.68
N GLN A 128 -2.49 -15.53 -21.11
CA GLN A 128 -1.28 -16.14 -20.56
C GLN A 128 -1.55 -16.79 -19.21
N ARG A 129 -1.05 -18.02 -19.07
CA ARG A 129 -1.04 -18.71 -17.78
C ARG A 129 0.26 -18.40 -17.07
N LEU A 130 0.18 -17.56 -16.05
CA LEU A 130 1.33 -17.27 -15.21
C LEU A 130 1.55 -18.40 -14.21
N GLY A 131 2.77 -18.49 -13.70
CA GLY A 131 3.09 -19.42 -12.63
C GLY A 131 2.35 -19.07 -11.34
N GLU A 132 2.22 -17.78 -11.03
CA GLU A 132 1.45 -17.31 -9.88
C GLU A 132 1.20 -15.79 -9.88
N VAL A 133 0.11 -15.37 -9.22
CA VAL A 133 -0.11 -13.98 -8.81
C VAL A 133 -0.20 -13.90 -7.29
N VAL A 134 0.76 -13.22 -6.67
CA VAL A 134 0.80 -13.02 -5.22
C VAL A 134 0.55 -11.56 -4.93
N ALA A 135 -0.47 -11.27 -4.13
CA ALA A 135 -0.74 -9.89 -3.71
C ALA A 135 -1.40 -9.86 -2.33
N GLY A 136 -1.79 -8.69 -1.88
CA GLY A 136 -2.45 -8.53 -0.61
C GLY A 136 -2.95 -7.13 -0.36
N ALA A 137 -3.69 -7.02 0.72
CA ALA A 137 -4.17 -5.76 1.28
C ALA A 137 -4.16 -5.86 2.80
N VAL A 138 -3.90 -4.73 3.46
CA VAL A 138 -3.89 -4.65 4.92
C VAL A 138 -5.31 -4.49 5.45
N LEU A 139 -6.09 -3.62 4.80
CA LEU A 139 -7.49 -3.39 5.11
C LEU A 139 -8.34 -4.21 4.15
N LYS A 140 -8.86 -5.35 4.61
CA LYS A 140 -9.77 -6.22 3.84
C LYS A 140 -11.05 -6.51 4.60
N HIS A 141 -12.15 -6.59 3.86
CA HIS A 141 -13.38 -7.17 4.40
C HIS A 141 -13.23 -8.69 4.50
N SER A 142 -13.92 -9.31 5.44
CA SER A 142 -13.90 -10.79 5.58
C SER A 142 -14.47 -11.53 4.36
N ARG A 143 -15.27 -10.84 3.52
CA ARG A 143 -15.76 -11.37 2.24
C ARG A 143 -14.64 -11.51 1.20
N ASP A 144 -13.55 -10.76 1.33
CA ASP A 144 -12.42 -10.72 0.40
C ASP A 144 -11.33 -11.74 0.80
N PHE A 145 -11.72 -12.94 1.22
CA PHE A 145 -10.80 -13.94 1.76
C PHE A 145 -9.81 -14.48 0.72
N ASN A 146 -10.18 -14.44 -0.57
CA ASN A 146 -9.34 -14.81 -1.71
C ASN A 146 -9.32 -13.68 -2.76
N MET A 147 -9.22 -12.44 -2.30
CA MET A 147 -9.27 -11.21 -3.10
C MET A 147 -8.35 -11.29 -4.33
N THR A 148 -7.10 -11.74 -4.14
CA THR A 148 -6.12 -11.77 -5.22
C THR A 148 -6.57 -12.72 -6.34
N ARG A 149 -7.16 -13.87 -5.97
CA ARG A 149 -7.68 -14.83 -6.95
C ARG A 149 -8.89 -14.30 -7.71
N GLU A 150 -9.82 -13.65 -7.02
CA GLU A 150 -10.98 -13.03 -7.67
C GLU A 150 -10.54 -11.94 -8.65
N CYS A 151 -9.50 -11.16 -8.32
CA CYS A 151 -8.95 -10.18 -9.24
C CYS A 151 -8.36 -10.83 -10.50
N VAL A 152 -7.62 -11.94 -10.37
CA VAL A 152 -7.10 -12.66 -11.55
C VAL A 152 -8.23 -13.14 -12.46
N LEU A 153 -9.32 -13.65 -11.89
CA LEU A 153 -10.50 -14.08 -12.64
C LEU A 153 -11.24 -12.93 -13.36
N ASN A 154 -11.05 -11.69 -12.90
CA ASN A 154 -11.60 -10.49 -13.52
C ASN A 154 -10.67 -9.83 -14.56
N THR A 155 -9.56 -10.49 -14.89
CA THR A 155 -8.59 -10.02 -15.90
C THR A 155 -8.60 -10.93 -17.13
N GLU A 156 -7.87 -10.53 -18.17
CA GLU A 156 -7.68 -11.36 -19.36
C GLU A 156 -6.55 -12.41 -19.22
N LEU A 157 -5.97 -12.60 -18.03
CA LEU A 157 -5.05 -13.72 -17.77
C LEU A 157 -5.78 -15.07 -17.91
N ALA A 158 -5.05 -16.15 -18.18
CA ALA A 158 -5.65 -17.48 -18.18
C ALA A 158 -6.25 -17.79 -16.80
N PRO A 159 -7.50 -18.28 -16.72
CA PRO A 159 -8.16 -18.56 -15.44
C PRO A 159 -7.44 -19.65 -14.63
N GLU A 160 -6.61 -20.49 -15.25
CA GLU A 160 -5.75 -21.49 -14.59
C GLU A 160 -4.51 -20.90 -13.90
N THR A 161 -4.32 -19.57 -13.96
CA THR A 161 -3.27 -18.87 -13.21
C THR A 161 -3.59 -18.90 -11.72
N PRO A 162 -2.76 -19.55 -10.88
CA PRO A 162 -3.01 -19.62 -9.45
C PRO A 162 -2.69 -18.28 -8.78
N ALA A 163 -3.36 -18.00 -7.67
CA ALA A 163 -3.19 -16.76 -6.94
C ALA A 163 -3.55 -16.93 -5.47
N TYR A 164 -2.90 -16.14 -4.60
CA TYR A 164 -3.22 -16.12 -3.18
C TYR A 164 -2.85 -14.79 -2.52
N ASP A 165 -3.48 -14.57 -1.37
CA ASP A 165 -3.32 -13.38 -0.54
C ASP A 165 -2.22 -13.54 0.52
N ILE A 166 -1.44 -12.48 0.73
CA ILE A 166 -0.54 -12.33 1.87
C ILE A 166 -0.76 -11.00 2.58
N GLN A 167 -0.22 -10.86 3.79
CA GLN A 167 -0.28 -9.60 4.53
C GLN A 167 0.91 -9.48 5.48
N GLN A 168 1.67 -8.40 5.34
CA GLN A 168 2.73 -7.98 6.27
C GLN A 168 2.76 -6.44 6.37
N ALA A 169 1.62 -5.86 6.75
CA ALA A 169 1.44 -4.41 6.85
C ALA A 169 1.97 -3.66 5.59
N CYS A 170 2.70 -2.56 5.77
CA CYS A 170 3.32 -1.77 4.70
C CYS A 170 4.29 -2.58 3.82
N GLY A 171 4.84 -3.68 4.35
CA GLY A 171 5.77 -4.57 3.65
C GLY A 171 5.10 -5.56 2.70
N THR A 172 3.76 -5.63 2.66
CA THR A 172 3.01 -6.67 1.93
C THR A 172 3.41 -6.78 0.46
N GLY A 173 3.40 -5.67 -0.30
CA GLY A 173 3.72 -5.73 -1.73
C GLY A 173 5.16 -6.12 -2.03
N LEU A 174 6.11 -5.77 -1.16
CA LEU A 174 7.52 -6.16 -1.32
C LEU A 174 7.72 -7.64 -0.92
N GLN A 175 7.02 -8.13 0.11
CA GLN A 175 7.00 -9.56 0.41
C GLN A 175 6.37 -10.41 -0.67
N ALA A 176 5.34 -9.90 -1.37
CA ALA A 176 4.76 -10.60 -2.49
C ALA A 176 5.83 -10.84 -3.57
N ALA A 177 6.67 -9.83 -3.82
CA ALA A 177 7.78 -9.95 -4.75
C ALA A 177 8.81 -10.98 -4.29
N PHE A 178 9.11 -11.07 -2.99
CA PHE A 178 10.04 -12.09 -2.48
C PHE A 178 9.50 -13.50 -2.66
N LEU A 179 8.20 -13.71 -2.45
CA LEU A 179 7.58 -15.03 -2.63
C LEU A 179 7.61 -15.46 -4.10
N VAL A 180 7.24 -14.57 -5.03
CA VAL A 180 7.31 -14.85 -6.47
C VAL A 180 8.76 -15.06 -6.91
N ALA A 181 9.66 -14.17 -6.50
CA ALA A 181 11.08 -14.25 -6.83
C ALA A 181 11.72 -15.55 -6.35
N ASN A 182 11.43 -15.99 -5.12
CA ASN A 182 11.95 -17.25 -4.61
C ASN A 182 11.48 -18.45 -5.43
N LYS A 183 10.22 -18.47 -5.86
CA LYS A 183 9.70 -19.55 -6.73
C LYS A 183 10.37 -19.54 -8.10
N ILE A 184 10.64 -18.36 -8.67
CA ILE A 184 11.40 -18.22 -9.92
C ILE A 184 12.85 -18.69 -9.73
N ALA A 185 13.52 -18.18 -8.70
CA ALA A 185 14.92 -18.50 -8.40
C ALA A 185 15.14 -20.00 -8.18
N LEU A 186 14.16 -20.70 -7.59
CA LEU A 186 14.17 -22.13 -7.32
C LEU A 186 13.63 -23.01 -8.46
N GLY A 187 13.28 -22.44 -9.62
CA GLY A 187 12.80 -23.25 -10.76
C GLY A 187 11.34 -23.69 -10.66
N GLN A 188 10.58 -23.25 -9.67
CA GLN A 188 9.19 -23.69 -9.46
C GLN A 188 8.22 -23.05 -10.45
N ILE A 189 8.48 -21.81 -10.87
CA ILE A 189 7.73 -21.08 -11.87
C ILE A 189 8.67 -20.27 -12.77
N GLU A 190 8.24 -19.93 -13.98
CA GLU A 190 9.02 -19.11 -14.91
C GLU A 190 8.67 -17.62 -14.84
N VAL A 191 7.42 -17.30 -14.48
CA VAL A 191 6.89 -15.95 -14.47
C VAL A 191 5.83 -15.83 -13.39
N GLY A 192 5.75 -14.68 -12.76
CA GLY A 192 4.68 -14.37 -11.82
C GLY A 192 4.51 -12.87 -11.62
N VAL A 193 3.38 -12.51 -11.02
CA VAL A 193 3.08 -11.12 -10.66
C VAL A 193 3.06 -10.99 -9.16
N ALA A 194 3.73 -9.95 -8.66
CA ALA A 194 3.69 -9.56 -7.27
C ALA A 194 3.05 -8.18 -7.12
N GLY A 195 2.24 -7.96 -6.10
CA GLY A 195 1.62 -6.64 -5.92
C GLY A 195 0.92 -6.44 -4.60
N GLY A 196 0.11 -5.39 -4.55
CA GLY A 196 -0.75 -5.10 -3.42
C GLY A 196 -1.70 -3.96 -3.71
N VAL A 197 -2.71 -3.86 -2.87
CA VAL A 197 -3.77 -2.86 -2.93
C VAL A 197 -4.17 -2.48 -1.52
N ASP A 198 -4.56 -1.24 -1.29
CA ASP A 198 -5.26 -0.88 -0.07
C ASP A 198 -6.22 0.28 -0.35
N THR A 199 -7.37 0.25 0.31
CA THR A 199 -8.31 1.36 0.41
C THR A 199 -8.60 1.61 1.87
N THR A 200 -8.45 2.86 2.30
CA THR A 200 -9.01 3.28 3.60
C THR A 200 -10.38 3.93 3.43
N SER A 201 -10.85 4.13 2.20
CA SER A 201 -12.20 4.61 1.89
C SER A 201 -13.26 3.52 2.09
N ASP A 202 -12.93 2.26 1.82
CA ASP A 202 -13.79 1.09 2.05
C ASP A 202 -13.23 0.22 3.20
N ALA A 203 -12.79 0.85 4.29
CA ALA A 203 -12.28 0.14 5.45
C ALA A 203 -13.42 -0.61 6.20
N PRO A 204 -13.20 -1.86 6.65
CA PRO A 204 -14.23 -2.64 7.34
C PRO A 204 -14.65 -1.99 8.65
N ILE A 205 -15.96 -1.82 8.84
CA ILE A 205 -16.55 -1.43 10.12
C ILE A 205 -16.89 -2.71 10.89
N ALA A 206 -16.17 -2.96 11.98
CA ALA A 206 -16.41 -4.12 12.83
C ALA A 206 -17.49 -3.81 13.88
N PHE A 207 -18.40 -4.75 14.09
CA PHE A 207 -19.24 -4.75 15.28
C PHE A 207 -18.40 -5.20 16.47
N GLY A 208 -18.55 -4.53 17.61
CA GLY A 208 -17.76 -4.80 18.81
C GLY A 208 -17.88 -6.27 19.28
N ASP A 209 -16.83 -6.77 19.92
CA ASP A 209 -16.72 -8.15 20.39
C ASP A 209 -17.90 -8.59 21.27
N GLY A 210 -18.50 -7.66 22.00
CA GLY A 210 -19.69 -7.88 22.83
C GLY A 210 -20.91 -8.30 22.02
N LEU A 211 -21.20 -7.60 20.92
CA LEU A 211 -22.33 -7.94 20.04
C LEU A 211 -22.11 -9.29 19.37
N ARG A 212 -20.89 -9.54 18.84
CA ARG A 212 -20.55 -10.82 18.22
C ARG A 212 -20.75 -11.98 19.18
N LYS A 213 -20.25 -11.87 20.42
CA LYS A 213 -20.43 -12.91 21.45
C LYS A 213 -21.89 -13.12 21.81
N ALA A 214 -22.67 -12.05 21.98
CA ALA A 214 -24.09 -12.15 22.29
C ALA A 214 -24.90 -12.85 21.18
N LEU A 215 -24.59 -12.57 19.90
CA LEU A 215 -25.22 -13.24 18.76
C LEU A 215 -24.82 -14.72 18.66
N LEU A 216 -23.56 -15.05 18.93
CA LEU A 216 -23.10 -16.44 18.98
C LEU A 216 -23.77 -17.21 20.13
N GLU A 217 -23.85 -16.61 21.32
CA GLU A 217 -24.54 -17.18 22.48
C GLU A 217 -26.04 -17.40 22.19
N LEU A 218 -26.68 -16.47 21.48
CA LEU A 218 -28.06 -16.60 21.06
C LEU A 218 -28.27 -17.75 20.07
N ASN A 219 -27.31 -17.99 19.16
CA ASN A 219 -27.35 -19.09 18.19
C ASN A 219 -27.21 -20.47 18.87
N ILE A 220 -26.36 -20.59 19.89
CA ILE A 220 -26.16 -21.85 20.63
C ILE A 220 -27.21 -22.10 21.73
N ALA A 221 -28.02 -21.10 22.09
CA ALA A 221 -28.98 -21.18 23.19
C ALA A 221 -30.16 -22.12 22.88
N LYS A 222 -30.30 -23.18 23.70
CA LYS A 222 -31.35 -24.21 23.53
C LYS A 222 -32.67 -23.88 24.23
N THR A 223 -32.66 -22.98 25.22
CA THR A 223 -33.84 -22.65 26.02
C THR A 223 -34.22 -21.17 25.89
N GLY A 224 -35.49 -20.84 26.13
CA GLY A 224 -35.96 -19.44 26.10
C GLY A 224 -35.24 -18.54 27.12
N LYS A 225 -34.86 -19.10 28.28
CA LYS A 225 -34.11 -18.39 29.33
C LYS A 225 -32.69 -18.04 28.88
N ASP A 226 -32.02 -18.97 28.21
CA ASP A 226 -30.66 -18.74 27.68
C ASP A 226 -30.67 -17.72 26.55
N ARG A 227 -31.71 -17.75 25.69
CA ARG A 227 -31.91 -16.75 24.63
C ARG A 227 -32.11 -15.35 25.21
N LEU A 228 -32.93 -15.22 26.26
CA LEU A 228 -33.13 -13.93 26.93
C LEU A 228 -31.84 -13.43 27.58
N LYS A 229 -31.07 -14.32 28.23
CA LYS A 229 -29.76 -13.98 28.81
C LYS A 229 -28.75 -13.50 27.76
N ALA A 230 -28.71 -14.13 26.59
CA ALA A 230 -27.86 -13.69 25.49
C ALA A 230 -28.26 -12.29 24.98
N LEU A 231 -29.56 -12.01 24.87
CA LEU A 231 -30.07 -10.69 24.45
C LEU A 231 -29.74 -9.59 25.47
N THR A 232 -29.78 -9.88 26.77
CA THR A 232 -29.41 -8.89 27.81
C THR A 232 -27.95 -8.45 27.77
N LYS A 233 -27.08 -9.20 27.09
CA LYS A 233 -25.66 -8.86 26.89
C LYS A 233 -25.41 -7.93 25.70
N ILE A 234 -26.42 -7.66 24.89
CA ILE A 234 -26.31 -6.71 23.77
C ILE A 234 -26.34 -5.29 24.36
N ASN A 235 -25.17 -4.66 24.41
CA ASN A 235 -25.05 -3.25 24.77
C ASN A 235 -25.02 -2.39 23.49
N LEU A 236 -26.04 -1.56 23.28
CA LEU A 236 -26.08 -0.65 22.13
C LEU A 236 -24.92 0.36 22.11
N LYS A 237 -24.30 0.65 23.26
CA LYS A 237 -23.11 1.51 23.33
C LYS A 237 -21.83 0.84 22.83
N ASP A 238 -21.79 -0.49 22.81
CA ASP A 238 -20.66 -1.29 22.32
C ASP A 238 -20.94 -1.83 20.90
N LEU A 239 -21.98 -1.31 20.24
CA LEU A 239 -22.43 -1.77 18.92
C LEU A 239 -21.46 -1.38 17.81
N MET A 240 -20.71 -0.29 17.99
CA MET A 240 -19.79 0.25 17.00
C MET A 240 -18.41 0.38 17.63
N ASP A 241 -17.52 -0.55 17.32
CA ASP A 241 -16.09 -0.32 17.48
C ASP A 241 -15.61 0.39 16.21
N ALA A 242 -15.48 1.71 16.28
CA ALA A 242 -14.85 2.45 15.20
C ALA A 242 -13.42 1.91 15.02
N PRO A 243 -13.00 1.57 13.78
CA PRO A 243 -11.66 1.04 13.55
C PRO A 243 -10.62 2.03 14.08
N LYS A 244 -9.84 1.62 15.07
CA LYS A 244 -8.73 2.40 15.59
C LYS A 244 -7.48 2.09 14.77
N ASN A 245 -6.92 3.12 14.12
CA ASN A 245 -5.64 3.05 13.43
C ASN A 245 -4.48 3.03 14.45
N GLY A 246 -4.44 2.03 15.33
CA GLY A 246 -3.47 1.92 16.40
C GLY A 246 -2.93 0.51 16.58
N GLU A 247 -1.68 0.42 17.05
CA GLU A 247 -1.00 -0.84 17.31
C GLU A 247 -1.68 -1.59 18.47
N PRO A 248 -2.18 -2.83 18.27
CA PRO A 248 -3.01 -3.53 19.26
C PRO A 248 -2.38 -3.63 20.65
N ARG A 249 -1.05 -3.75 20.73
CA ARG A 249 -0.30 -3.91 21.98
C ARG A 249 -0.11 -2.62 22.77
N THR A 250 -0.17 -1.47 22.10
CA THR A 250 0.20 -0.18 22.70
C THR A 250 -0.93 0.84 22.68
N GLY A 251 -1.93 0.65 21.79
CA GLY A 251 -3.01 1.59 21.56
C GLY A 251 -2.60 2.88 20.85
N LEU A 252 -1.30 3.07 20.55
CA LEU A 252 -0.79 4.26 19.88
C LEU A 252 -0.98 4.14 18.37
N SER A 253 -1.26 5.27 17.71
CA SER A 253 -1.23 5.34 16.26
C SER A 253 0.20 5.21 15.73
N MET A 254 0.35 4.87 14.45
CA MET A 254 1.67 4.83 13.82
C MET A 254 2.39 6.19 13.90
N GLY A 255 1.65 7.29 13.73
CA GLY A 255 2.21 8.64 13.83
C GLY A 255 2.63 9.00 15.26
N ASP A 256 1.89 8.54 16.28
CA ASP A 256 2.29 8.76 17.69
C ASP A 256 3.52 7.93 18.07
N HIS A 257 3.61 6.68 17.61
CA HIS A 257 4.83 5.89 17.71
C HIS A 257 6.02 6.61 17.07
N GLN A 258 5.84 7.11 15.86
CA GLN A 258 6.90 7.81 15.17
C GLN A 258 7.24 9.15 15.85
N ALA A 259 6.29 9.85 16.46
CA ALA A 259 6.56 11.07 17.22
C ALA A 259 7.47 10.81 18.43
N ILE A 260 7.32 9.66 19.11
CA ILE A 260 8.23 9.23 20.18
C ILE A 260 9.64 9.01 19.61
N THR A 261 9.76 8.20 18.55
CA THR A 261 11.05 7.96 17.87
C THR A 261 11.69 9.27 17.39
N THR A 262 10.90 10.21 16.88
CA THR A 262 11.35 11.52 16.39
C THR A 262 12.00 12.34 17.51
N LEU A 263 11.41 12.31 18.71
CA LEU A 263 11.96 12.98 19.89
C LEU A 263 13.23 12.28 20.37
N GLU A 264 13.22 10.96 20.48
CA GLU A 264 14.37 10.16 20.93
C GLU A 264 15.60 10.37 20.03
N TRP A 265 15.38 10.42 18.72
CA TRP A 265 16.44 10.68 17.75
C TRP A 265 16.70 12.17 17.52
N GLY A 266 15.99 13.08 18.18
CA GLY A 266 16.17 14.52 18.05
C GLY A 266 16.08 15.01 16.60
N ILE A 267 15.03 14.58 15.88
CA ILE A 267 14.81 14.96 14.48
C ILE A 267 14.10 16.32 14.42
N ALA A 268 14.81 17.32 13.89
CA ALA A 268 14.33 18.69 13.78
C ALA A 268 13.12 18.83 12.85
N ARG A 269 12.30 19.87 13.06
CA ARG A 269 11.12 20.15 12.23
C ARG A 269 11.53 20.53 10.81
N GLU A 270 12.55 21.36 10.70
CA GLU A 270 13.05 21.95 9.47
C GLU A 270 13.51 20.84 8.51
N ALA A 271 14.29 19.88 9.01
CA ALA A 271 14.74 18.73 8.22
C ALA A 271 13.58 17.85 7.71
N GLN A 272 12.52 17.69 8.50
CA GLN A 272 11.33 16.94 8.08
C GLN A 272 10.59 17.66 6.95
N ASP A 273 10.40 18.96 7.09
CA ASP A 273 9.71 19.79 6.10
C ASP A 273 10.51 19.90 4.79
N GLU A 274 11.83 20.01 4.87
CA GLU A 274 12.72 19.99 3.70
C GLU A 274 12.63 18.67 2.92
N LEU A 275 12.66 17.53 3.61
CA LEU A 275 12.53 16.22 2.96
C LEU A 275 11.16 16.08 2.29
N ALA A 276 10.09 16.47 2.99
CA ALA A 276 8.74 16.40 2.46
C ALA A 276 8.53 17.31 1.23
N ALA A 277 9.02 18.55 1.28
CA ALA A 277 8.98 19.46 0.14
C ALA A 277 9.77 18.88 -1.05
N SER A 278 10.98 18.37 -0.80
CA SER A 278 11.82 17.76 -1.83
C SER A 278 11.14 16.57 -2.51
N SER A 279 10.49 15.69 -1.75
CA SER A 279 9.78 14.53 -2.31
C SER A 279 8.67 14.96 -3.28
N HIS A 280 7.88 15.97 -2.92
CA HIS A 280 6.85 16.53 -3.80
C HIS A 280 7.43 17.18 -5.05
N GLN A 281 8.48 18.00 -4.92
CA GLN A 281 9.13 18.67 -6.04
C GLN A 281 9.75 17.67 -7.02
N LYS A 282 10.44 16.66 -6.51
CA LYS A 282 11.04 15.59 -7.33
C LYS A 282 9.99 14.78 -8.08
N MET A 283 8.86 14.46 -7.44
CA MET A 283 7.76 13.76 -8.11
C MET A 283 7.09 14.62 -9.17
N ALA A 284 6.87 15.91 -8.90
CA ALA A 284 6.33 16.84 -9.89
C ALA A 284 7.24 16.91 -11.12
N ALA A 285 8.56 17.07 -10.92
CA ALA A 285 9.53 17.05 -12.00
C ALA A 285 9.53 15.71 -12.77
N ALA A 286 9.34 14.58 -12.07
CA ALA A 286 9.24 13.26 -12.71
C ALA A 286 7.98 13.13 -13.59
N TYR A 287 6.84 13.67 -13.15
CA TYR A 287 5.63 13.73 -13.98
C TYR A 287 5.83 14.60 -15.22
N GLU A 288 6.40 15.80 -15.07
CA GLU A 288 6.64 16.69 -16.21
C GLU A 288 7.67 16.12 -17.21
N ALA A 289 8.58 15.26 -16.74
CA ALA A 289 9.52 14.54 -17.59
C ALA A 289 8.95 13.25 -18.23
N GLY A 290 7.66 12.94 -18.04
CA GLY A 290 7.03 11.72 -18.57
C GLY A 290 7.56 10.41 -17.94
N PHE A 291 8.18 10.48 -16.76
CA PHE A 291 8.79 9.30 -16.14
C PHE A 291 7.76 8.22 -15.80
N PHE A 292 6.50 8.61 -15.53
CA PHE A 292 5.45 7.69 -15.09
C PHE A 292 4.52 7.19 -16.21
N ASP A 293 4.70 7.66 -17.45
CA ASP A 293 3.79 7.39 -18.57
C ASP A 293 3.64 5.88 -18.87
N ASP A 294 4.71 5.12 -18.63
CA ASP A 294 4.77 3.67 -18.81
C ASP A 294 4.64 2.87 -17.48
N LEU A 295 4.31 3.55 -16.37
CA LEU A 295 4.15 2.94 -15.05
C LEU A 295 2.73 3.08 -14.49
N ILE A 296 1.93 4.02 -15.01
CA ILE A 296 0.59 4.33 -14.51
C ILE A 296 -0.47 4.02 -15.57
N THR A 297 -1.55 3.39 -15.15
CA THR A 297 -2.81 3.29 -15.91
C THR A 297 -3.86 4.18 -15.24
N PRO A 298 -4.49 5.13 -15.97
CA PRO A 298 -5.55 5.97 -15.42
C PRO A 298 -6.69 5.14 -14.80
N PHE A 299 -7.27 5.65 -13.71
CA PHE A 299 -8.35 4.96 -13.00
C PHE A 299 -9.32 5.96 -12.38
N LEU A 300 -10.63 5.73 -12.58
CA LEU A 300 -11.73 6.55 -12.05
C LEU A 300 -11.50 8.08 -12.18
N GLY A 301 -11.06 8.51 -13.37
CA GLY A 301 -10.86 9.93 -13.70
C GLY A 301 -9.56 10.54 -13.17
N LEU A 302 -8.70 9.77 -12.51
CA LEU A 302 -7.34 10.19 -12.18
C LEU A 302 -6.36 9.66 -13.22
N GLU A 303 -5.44 10.54 -13.64
CA GLU A 303 -4.27 10.20 -14.48
C GLU A 303 -2.95 10.37 -13.71
N ARG A 304 -2.97 11.14 -12.61
CA ARG A 304 -1.81 11.44 -11.75
C ARG A 304 -2.18 11.30 -10.27
N ASP A 305 -1.18 11.05 -9.43
CA ASP A 305 -1.38 10.99 -7.97
C ASP A 305 -1.94 12.31 -7.44
N ASN A 306 -3.10 12.28 -6.78
CA ASN A 306 -3.79 13.52 -6.36
C ASN A 306 -3.31 14.05 -4.99
N ASN A 307 -2.38 13.37 -4.34
CA ASN A 307 -1.69 13.86 -3.16
C ASN A 307 -0.55 14.84 -3.50
N LEU A 308 -0.09 14.85 -4.75
CA LEU A 308 1.04 15.65 -5.19
C LEU A 308 0.79 17.16 -5.01
N ARG A 309 1.71 17.83 -4.33
CA ARG A 309 1.72 19.28 -4.08
C ARG A 309 2.98 19.89 -4.69
N ALA A 310 2.97 20.14 -5.99
CA ALA A 310 4.15 20.56 -6.76
C ALA A 310 4.81 21.85 -6.24
N ASP A 311 4.04 22.72 -5.60
CA ASP A 311 4.48 24.01 -5.05
C ASP A 311 4.87 23.94 -3.57
N SER A 312 5.07 22.73 -3.01
CA SER A 312 5.49 22.54 -1.62
C SER A 312 6.86 23.17 -1.36
N THR A 313 7.00 23.89 -0.24
CA THR A 313 8.27 24.44 0.23
C THR A 313 8.37 24.26 1.75
N ALA A 314 9.60 24.25 2.29
CA ALA A 314 9.83 24.14 3.72
C ALA A 314 9.11 25.27 4.49
N GLU A 315 9.09 26.49 3.95
CA GLU A 315 8.44 27.66 4.57
C GLU A 315 6.92 27.53 4.62
N LYS A 316 6.29 26.93 3.61
CA LYS A 316 4.85 26.65 3.62
C LYS A 316 4.52 25.57 4.63
N LEU A 317 5.33 24.51 4.68
CA LEU A 317 5.14 23.39 5.60
C LEU A 317 5.37 23.81 7.05
N ALA A 318 6.34 24.69 7.34
CA ALA A 318 6.67 25.18 8.68
C ALA A 318 5.47 25.84 9.40
N LYS A 319 4.52 26.40 8.64
CA LYS A 319 3.30 27.05 9.18
C LYS A 319 2.27 26.05 9.72
N LEU A 320 2.41 24.77 9.41
CA LEU A 320 1.46 23.75 9.84
C LEU A 320 1.64 23.41 11.33
N LYS A 321 0.52 23.20 12.01
CA LYS A 321 0.49 22.76 13.41
C LYS A 321 0.92 21.29 13.51
N PRO A 322 1.60 20.89 14.61
CA PRO A 322 1.88 19.50 14.88
C PRO A 322 0.61 18.63 14.95
N ALA A 323 0.68 17.44 14.35
CA ALA A 323 -0.44 16.52 14.21
C ALA A 323 -0.33 15.27 15.11
N PHE A 324 0.89 14.93 15.55
CA PHE A 324 1.18 13.70 16.29
C PHE A 324 1.99 13.97 17.56
N GLY A 325 1.93 13.04 18.52
CA GLY A 325 2.64 13.12 19.79
C GLY A 325 1.97 14.04 20.81
N LYS A 326 2.62 14.20 21.98
CA LYS A 326 2.16 15.03 23.11
C LYS A 326 3.21 16.04 23.54
N GLY A 327 2.78 17.16 24.14
CA GLY A 327 3.66 18.21 24.65
C GLY A 327 4.11 19.23 23.59
N ASP A 328 5.06 20.09 23.97
CA ASP A 328 5.48 21.23 23.14
C ASP A 328 6.62 20.88 22.16
N ALA A 329 7.32 19.76 22.38
CA ALA A 329 8.43 19.32 21.53
C ALA A 329 7.97 18.64 20.21
N ARG A 330 6.68 18.67 19.88
CA ARG A 330 6.12 17.98 18.71
C ARG A 330 6.56 18.64 17.41
N THR A 331 7.19 17.88 16.52
CA THR A 331 7.70 18.37 15.22
C THR A 331 6.97 17.78 14.01
N MET A 332 6.26 16.66 14.17
CA MET A 332 5.55 16.03 13.04
C MET A 332 4.22 16.70 12.72
N THR A 333 3.97 16.95 11.43
CA THR A 333 2.77 17.60 10.90
C THR A 333 2.14 16.81 9.77
N ALA A 334 0.90 17.13 9.40
CA ALA A 334 0.27 16.56 8.20
C ALA A 334 1.02 16.89 6.89
N GLY A 335 1.90 17.89 6.88
CA GLY A 335 2.70 18.26 5.71
C GLY A 335 3.90 17.35 5.49
N ASN A 336 4.53 16.90 6.58
CA ASN A 336 5.71 16.05 6.57
C ASN A 336 5.40 14.58 6.92
N SER A 337 4.12 14.21 6.79
CA SER A 337 3.58 12.87 7.03
C SER A 337 2.77 12.43 5.82
N THR A 338 2.80 11.15 5.50
CA THR A 338 1.98 10.61 4.42
C THR A 338 0.52 10.52 4.87
N PRO A 339 -0.46 11.00 4.07
CA PRO A 339 -1.88 10.85 4.42
C PRO A 339 -2.35 9.42 4.16
N LEU A 340 -3.57 9.12 4.63
CA LEU A 340 -4.28 7.93 4.17
C LEU A 340 -4.60 8.06 2.69
N THR A 341 -4.31 7.01 1.93
CA THR A 341 -4.51 6.97 0.49
C THR A 341 -4.96 5.59 0.03
N ASP A 342 -5.69 5.59 -1.08
CA ASP A 342 -6.18 4.41 -1.76
C ASP A 342 -5.38 4.18 -3.05
N GLY A 343 -5.10 2.93 -3.38
CA GLY A 343 -4.41 2.60 -4.63
C GLY A 343 -3.92 1.16 -4.70
N ALA A 344 -3.49 0.76 -5.90
CA ALA A 344 -2.98 -0.57 -6.22
C ALA A 344 -1.74 -0.49 -7.10
N SER A 345 -0.83 -1.46 -6.94
CA SER A 345 0.32 -1.65 -7.83
C SER A 345 0.73 -3.11 -7.95
N CYS A 346 1.42 -3.44 -9.03
CA CYS A 346 1.95 -4.77 -9.29
C CYS A 346 3.22 -4.71 -10.17
N VAL A 347 4.03 -5.76 -10.10
CA VAL A 347 5.27 -5.95 -10.85
C VAL A 347 5.31 -7.33 -11.48
N LEU A 348 5.83 -7.39 -12.70
CA LEU A 348 6.06 -8.63 -13.44
C LEU A 348 7.49 -9.09 -13.21
N LEU A 349 7.63 -10.30 -12.67
CA LEU A 349 8.90 -10.97 -12.42
C LEU A 349 9.00 -12.22 -13.28
N ALA A 350 10.18 -12.51 -13.81
CA ALA A 350 10.39 -13.67 -14.66
C ALA A 350 11.81 -14.24 -14.54
N SER A 351 11.98 -15.47 -15.03
CA SER A 351 13.29 -16.00 -15.41
C SER A 351 13.82 -15.26 -16.65
N GLU A 352 15.15 -15.26 -16.85
CA GLU A 352 15.73 -14.66 -18.06
C GLU A 352 15.26 -15.37 -19.33
N GLU A 353 15.10 -16.70 -19.25
CA GLU A 353 14.69 -17.54 -20.35
C GLU A 353 13.26 -17.20 -20.80
N TRP A 354 12.34 -17.05 -19.85
CA TRP A 354 10.97 -16.68 -20.16
C TRP A 354 10.87 -15.27 -20.74
N ALA A 355 11.62 -14.32 -20.18
CA ALA A 355 11.66 -12.94 -20.69
C ALA A 355 12.14 -12.89 -22.14
N LYS A 356 13.26 -13.56 -22.45
CA LYS A 356 13.83 -13.64 -23.80
C LYS A 356 12.87 -14.33 -24.79
N ALA A 357 12.26 -15.45 -24.39
CA ALA A 357 11.35 -16.22 -25.23
C ALA A 357 10.05 -15.46 -25.58
N ASN A 358 9.61 -14.54 -24.71
CA ASN A 358 8.41 -13.73 -24.91
C ASN A 358 8.72 -12.30 -25.40
N GLY A 359 9.98 -12.00 -25.74
CA GLY A 359 10.37 -10.71 -26.30
C GLY A 359 10.28 -9.54 -25.32
N HIS A 360 10.40 -9.81 -24.02
CA HIS A 360 10.36 -8.78 -22.99
C HIS A 360 11.76 -8.27 -22.62
N GLU A 361 11.90 -6.95 -22.48
CA GLU A 361 13.12 -6.34 -21.95
C GLU A 361 13.23 -6.62 -20.44
N ILE A 362 14.46 -6.91 -20.00
CA ILE A 362 14.77 -7.02 -18.57
C ILE A 362 15.27 -5.66 -18.07
N LEU A 363 14.47 -4.99 -17.23
CA LEU A 363 14.83 -3.69 -16.67
C LEU A 363 15.94 -3.82 -15.63
N ALA A 364 15.81 -4.78 -14.71
CA ALA A 364 16.74 -5.01 -13.62
C ALA A 364 16.56 -6.42 -13.03
N TYR A 365 17.30 -6.73 -11.97
CA TYR A 365 17.24 -8.00 -11.25
C TYR A 365 17.03 -7.76 -9.76
N LEU A 366 16.17 -8.55 -9.13
CA LEU A 366 16.03 -8.60 -7.68
C LEU A 366 17.06 -9.58 -7.12
N SER A 367 18.11 -9.09 -6.46
CA SER A 367 19.28 -9.93 -6.10
C SER A 367 19.36 -10.29 -4.62
N PHE A 368 19.05 -9.36 -3.72
CA PHE A 368 19.01 -9.63 -2.28
C PHE A 368 17.71 -9.14 -1.67
N THR A 369 17.24 -9.89 -0.68
CA THR A 369 15.99 -9.64 0.03
C THR A 369 16.20 -9.92 1.50
N GLU A 370 15.71 -9.06 2.40
CA GLU A 370 15.85 -9.21 3.85
C GLU A 370 14.62 -8.67 4.58
N THR A 371 14.19 -9.39 5.62
CA THR A 371 13.09 -8.99 6.50
C THR A 371 13.59 -8.97 7.94
N ALA A 372 13.28 -7.89 8.67
CA ALA A 372 13.60 -7.77 10.08
C ALA A 372 12.37 -7.40 10.92
N ALA A 373 12.51 -7.59 12.23
CA ALA A 373 11.57 -7.10 13.22
C ALA A 373 12.33 -6.53 14.42
N VAL A 374 11.71 -5.57 15.10
CA VAL A 374 12.20 -4.94 16.33
C VAL A 374 11.19 -5.13 17.47
N ASP A 375 11.69 -5.14 18.69
CA ASP A 375 10.85 -5.20 19.88
C ASP A 375 10.47 -3.79 20.34
N PHE A 376 9.36 -3.28 19.79
CA PHE A 376 8.77 -2.00 20.16
C PHE A 376 7.92 -2.05 21.44
N VAL A 377 7.73 -3.24 22.03
CA VAL A 377 6.86 -3.45 23.20
C VAL A 377 7.68 -3.54 24.47
N GLY A 378 8.61 -4.50 24.53
CA GLY A 378 9.44 -4.76 25.72
C GLY A 378 10.68 -3.87 25.75
N LYS A 379 11.51 -3.95 24.71
CA LYS A 379 12.73 -3.15 24.56
C LYS A 379 12.49 -1.71 24.14
N LYS A 380 11.25 -1.35 23.80
CA LYS A 380 10.83 0.01 23.39
C LYS A 380 11.67 0.58 22.25
N GLU A 381 12.04 -0.26 21.28
CA GLU A 381 12.59 0.24 20.02
C GLU A 381 11.51 1.02 19.24
N GLY A 382 11.91 1.97 18.40
CA GLY A 382 10.96 2.68 17.56
C GLY A 382 10.23 1.72 16.61
N LEU A 383 8.90 1.78 16.56
CA LEU A 383 8.06 0.89 15.74
C LEU A 383 8.55 0.78 14.29
N LEU A 384 9.00 1.89 13.71
CA LEU A 384 9.38 1.98 12.29
C LEU A 384 10.89 1.83 12.07
N MET A 385 11.66 1.39 13.08
CA MET A 385 13.13 1.31 13.02
C MET A 385 13.65 -0.04 12.52
N ALA A 386 12.80 -1.03 12.24
CA ALA A 386 13.25 -2.33 11.75
C ALA A 386 14.15 -2.28 10.50
N PRO A 387 13.95 -1.38 9.52
CA PRO A 387 14.89 -1.27 8.41
C PRO A 387 16.30 -0.84 8.81
N ALA A 388 16.47 -0.13 9.94
CA ALA A 388 17.79 0.23 10.46
C ALA A 388 18.62 -1.02 10.84
N TYR A 389 17.95 -2.15 11.10
CA TYR A 389 18.54 -3.46 11.39
C TYR A 389 18.58 -4.37 10.15
N ALA A 390 17.56 -4.33 9.30
CA ALA A 390 17.48 -5.16 8.10
C ALA A 390 18.59 -4.83 7.09
N VAL A 391 18.77 -3.53 6.78
CA VAL A 391 19.74 -3.09 5.77
C VAL A 391 21.16 -3.58 6.09
N PRO A 392 21.76 -3.32 7.28
CA PRO A 392 23.10 -3.80 7.60
C PRO A 392 23.31 -5.31 7.38
N ARG A 393 22.35 -6.14 7.82
CA ARG A 393 22.44 -7.61 7.65
C ARG A 393 22.38 -8.02 6.17
N MET A 394 21.55 -7.33 5.39
CA MET A 394 21.47 -7.56 3.94
C MET A 394 22.76 -7.15 3.24
N LEU A 395 23.33 -6.00 3.61
CA LEU A 395 24.59 -5.49 3.08
C LEU A 395 25.75 -6.43 3.37
N GLU A 396 25.85 -6.92 4.60
CA GLU A 396 26.85 -7.91 5.01
C GLU A 396 26.74 -9.19 4.16
N ARG A 397 25.53 -9.73 3.99
CA ARG A 397 25.30 -10.92 3.16
C ARG A 397 25.62 -10.67 1.68
N ALA A 398 25.38 -9.46 1.19
CA ALA A 398 25.66 -9.06 -0.19
C ALA A 398 27.13 -8.69 -0.43
N GLY A 399 27.93 -8.52 0.63
CA GLY A 399 29.33 -8.11 0.51
C GLY A 399 29.50 -6.70 -0.06
N VAL A 400 28.53 -5.80 0.18
CA VAL A 400 28.55 -4.40 -0.30
C VAL A 400 28.38 -3.44 0.88
N THR A 401 28.83 -2.19 0.69
CA THR A 401 28.69 -1.12 1.67
C THR A 401 27.45 -0.27 1.41
N LEU A 402 27.02 0.49 2.41
CA LEU A 402 25.88 1.40 2.25
C LEU A 402 26.14 2.44 1.15
N GLN A 403 27.39 2.78 0.86
CA GLN A 403 27.77 3.81 -0.11
C GLN A 403 27.85 3.30 -1.56
N ASP A 404 27.78 1.99 -1.79
CA ASP A 404 27.89 1.36 -3.11
C ASP A 404 26.64 1.48 -3.99
N PHE A 405 25.63 2.22 -3.53
CA PHE A 405 24.35 2.38 -4.23
C PHE A 405 24.30 3.67 -5.05
N ASP A 406 23.64 3.54 -6.20
CA ASP A 406 23.36 4.65 -7.11
C ASP A 406 22.09 5.39 -6.73
N TYR A 407 21.12 4.65 -6.19
CA TYR A 407 19.87 5.20 -5.71
C TYR A 407 19.41 4.50 -4.43
N TYR A 408 18.68 5.25 -3.61
CA TYR A 408 18.01 4.74 -2.42
C TYR A 408 16.53 5.02 -2.56
N GLU A 409 15.71 3.97 -2.61
CA GLU A 409 14.26 4.05 -2.57
C GLU A 409 13.78 3.65 -1.17
N ILE A 410 13.74 4.63 -0.28
CA ILE A 410 13.27 4.47 1.10
C ILE A 410 11.82 4.94 1.17
N HIS A 411 10.94 4.05 1.62
CA HIS A 411 9.54 4.36 1.85
C HIS A 411 9.41 5.49 2.89
N GLU A 412 8.78 6.59 2.47
CA GLU A 412 8.58 7.77 3.30
C GLU A 412 7.25 7.67 4.07
N ALA A 413 7.13 6.77 5.05
CA ALA A 413 5.93 6.75 5.92
C ALA A 413 5.72 8.13 6.57
N PHE A 414 6.83 8.66 7.09
CA PHE A 414 6.96 10.01 7.63
C PHE A 414 8.35 10.54 7.24
N ALA A 415 8.50 11.85 7.04
CA ALA A 415 9.82 12.43 6.84
C ALA A 415 10.76 12.13 8.02
N SER A 416 10.22 12.18 9.25
CA SER A 416 10.98 11.82 10.45
C SER A 416 11.43 10.36 10.48
N GLN A 417 10.65 9.43 9.92
CA GLN A 417 11.01 8.01 9.91
C GLN A 417 12.25 7.77 9.06
N VAL A 418 12.31 8.38 7.88
CA VAL A 418 13.48 8.30 7.00
C VAL A 418 14.69 8.91 7.72
N LEU A 419 14.54 10.11 8.29
CA LEU A 419 15.62 10.81 8.98
C LEU A 419 16.10 10.07 10.24
N SER A 420 15.21 9.44 11.01
CA SER A 420 15.59 8.58 12.15
C SER A 420 16.40 7.37 11.69
N THR A 421 16.01 6.74 10.57
CA THR A 421 16.75 5.60 10.02
C THR A 421 18.16 6.01 9.57
N LEU A 422 18.28 7.12 8.83
CA LEU A 422 19.58 7.65 8.39
C LEU A 422 20.46 8.02 9.59
N LYS A 423 19.90 8.71 10.59
CA LYS A 423 20.64 9.08 11.80
C LYS A 423 21.10 7.87 12.59
N ALA A 424 20.33 6.78 12.62
CA ALA A 424 20.73 5.54 13.26
C ALA A 424 21.94 4.88 12.57
N TRP A 425 22.01 4.92 11.24
CA TRP A 425 23.15 4.42 10.48
C TRP A 425 24.42 5.27 10.65
N GLU A 426 24.26 6.56 10.90
CA GLU A 426 25.36 7.50 11.18
C GLU A 426 25.82 7.45 12.64
N ASP A 427 24.99 6.99 13.58
CA ASP A 427 25.26 7.00 15.01
C ASP A 427 26.22 5.86 15.44
N PRO A 428 27.42 6.17 15.97
CA PRO A 428 28.37 5.16 16.40
C PRO A 428 27.85 4.29 17.55
N LYS A 429 27.04 4.87 18.44
CA LYS A 429 26.52 4.15 19.60
C LYS A 429 25.50 3.10 19.17
N PHE A 430 24.55 3.46 18.32
CA PHE A 430 23.57 2.54 17.75
C PHE A 430 24.27 1.44 16.95
N CYS A 431 25.19 1.80 16.05
CA CYS A 431 25.90 0.81 15.25
C CYS A 431 26.68 -0.18 16.13
N LYS A 432 27.33 0.29 17.20
CA LYS A 432 28.06 -0.60 18.12
C LYS A 432 27.17 -1.41 19.05
N GLU A 433 26.23 -0.77 19.74
CA GLU A 433 25.43 -1.41 20.79
C GLU A 433 24.23 -2.20 20.26
N ARG A 434 23.70 -1.85 19.08
CA ARG A 434 22.49 -2.47 18.50
C ARG A 434 22.79 -3.32 17.29
N LEU A 435 23.71 -2.89 16.42
CA LEU A 435 24.07 -3.63 15.21
C LEU A 435 25.31 -4.53 15.41
N GLY A 436 26.10 -4.30 16.46
CA GLY A 436 27.33 -5.05 16.70
C GLY A 436 28.47 -4.70 15.73
N LEU A 437 28.42 -3.51 15.12
CA LEU A 437 29.42 -3.03 14.16
C LEU A 437 30.52 -2.23 14.86
N ASP A 438 31.75 -2.36 14.39
CA ASP A 438 32.91 -1.65 14.94
C ASP A 438 32.93 -0.16 14.58
N ALA A 439 32.26 0.23 13.50
CA ALA A 439 32.14 1.59 13.00
C ALA A 439 30.70 1.89 12.55
N PRO A 440 30.30 3.17 12.47
CA PRO A 440 29.04 3.57 11.86
C PRO A 440 28.91 3.04 10.42
N LEU A 441 27.69 2.71 10.00
CA LEU A 441 27.39 2.41 8.60
C LEU A 441 27.63 3.63 7.69
N GLY A 442 27.53 4.83 8.27
CA GLY A 442 27.85 6.10 7.65
C GLY A 442 26.66 6.77 6.97
N SER A 443 26.89 7.97 6.46
CA SER A 443 25.88 8.77 5.75
C SER A 443 25.70 8.30 4.31
N ILE A 444 24.53 8.57 3.75
CA ILE A 444 24.27 8.44 2.30
C ILE A 444 24.30 9.80 1.61
N ASP A 445 24.60 9.80 0.31
CA ASP A 445 24.38 10.97 -0.54
C ASP A 445 22.86 11.19 -0.74
N ARG A 446 22.32 12.22 -0.09
CA ARG A 446 20.88 12.55 -0.12
C ARG A 446 20.39 12.95 -1.52
N THR A 447 21.27 13.28 -2.46
CA THR A 447 20.88 13.54 -3.86
C THR A 447 20.46 12.26 -4.59
N LYS A 448 20.86 11.09 -4.09
CA LYS A 448 20.48 9.75 -4.59
C LYS A 448 19.22 9.18 -3.95
N LEU A 449 18.68 9.84 -2.92
CA LEU A 449 17.49 9.39 -2.19
C LEU A 449 16.20 9.83 -2.91
N ASN A 450 15.35 8.84 -3.20
CA ASN A 450 13.99 8.99 -3.73
C ASN A 450 13.94 10.02 -4.88
N VAL A 451 14.80 9.84 -5.90
CA VAL A 451 15.09 10.88 -6.91
C VAL A 451 13.92 11.22 -7.83
N LYS A 452 12.90 10.36 -7.85
CA LYS A 452 11.62 10.57 -8.56
C LYS A 452 10.46 10.89 -7.59
N GLY A 453 10.79 11.27 -6.35
CA GLY A 453 9.86 11.40 -5.24
C GLY A 453 9.34 10.04 -4.74
N SER A 454 8.73 10.02 -3.57
CA SER A 454 8.25 8.77 -2.96
C SER A 454 6.94 9.01 -2.18
N SER A 455 6.72 8.27 -1.09
CA SER A 455 5.42 8.15 -0.41
C SER A 455 4.86 9.47 0.11
N LEU A 456 5.68 10.43 0.54
CA LEU A 456 5.16 11.73 0.98
C LEU A 456 4.43 12.45 -0.15
N ALA A 457 4.89 12.24 -1.39
CA ALA A 457 4.33 12.83 -2.60
C ALA A 457 3.20 11.99 -3.22
N ALA A 458 3.42 10.69 -3.42
CA ALA A 458 2.42 9.83 -4.05
C ALA A 458 1.27 9.46 -3.11
N GLY A 459 1.56 9.27 -1.82
CA GLY A 459 0.71 8.51 -0.91
C GLY A 459 1.30 7.15 -0.54
N HIS A 460 0.62 6.47 0.37
CA HIS A 460 0.97 5.14 0.87
C HIS A 460 -0.28 4.29 1.12
N PRO A 461 -0.91 3.73 0.07
CA PRO A 461 -1.77 2.57 0.23
C PRO A 461 -0.85 1.42 0.67
N PHE A 462 -1.12 0.88 1.87
CA PHE A 462 -0.13 0.13 2.65
C PHE A 462 0.55 -0.98 1.84
N ALA A 463 -0.23 -1.92 1.29
CA ALA A 463 0.28 -3.04 0.52
C ALA A 463 0.75 -2.65 -0.90
N ALA A 464 0.17 -1.61 -1.50
CA ALA A 464 0.49 -1.18 -2.86
C ALA A 464 1.86 -0.48 -2.98
N THR A 465 2.52 -0.16 -1.89
CA THR A 465 3.76 0.63 -1.95
C THR A 465 4.97 -0.18 -2.44
N GLY A 466 5.03 -1.47 -2.12
CA GLY A 466 6.13 -2.34 -2.56
C GLY A 466 6.23 -2.46 -4.08
N GLY A 467 5.13 -2.77 -4.77
CA GLY A 467 5.11 -2.87 -6.24
C GLY A 467 5.49 -1.56 -6.93
N ARG A 468 5.00 -0.42 -6.42
CA ARG A 468 5.37 0.91 -6.94
C ARG A 468 6.86 1.17 -6.80
N ILE A 469 7.46 0.87 -5.64
CA ILE A 469 8.89 1.10 -5.41
C ILE A 469 9.74 0.22 -6.32
N ILE A 470 9.42 -1.08 -6.45
CA ILE A 470 10.17 -2.00 -7.31
C ILE A 470 10.13 -1.54 -8.77
N ALA A 471 8.95 -1.20 -9.29
CA ALA A 471 8.81 -0.75 -10.67
C ALA A 471 9.60 0.54 -10.96
N THR A 472 9.51 1.53 -10.06
CA THR A 472 10.27 2.77 -10.15
C THR A 472 11.78 2.52 -10.09
N ALA A 473 12.24 1.71 -9.13
CA ALA A 473 13.66 1.39 -8.95
C ALA A 473 14.24 0.67 -10.17
N ALA A 474 13.51 -0.33 -10.70
CA ALA A 474 13.93 -1.08 -11.88
C ALA A 474 14.02 -0.18 -13.11
N LYS A 475 13.02 0.68 -13.37
CA LYS A 475 13.07 1.65 -14.46
C LYS A 475 14.23 2.64 -14.29
N LEU A 476 14.44 3.14 -13.09
CA LEU A 476 15.47 4.12 -12.78
C LEU A 476 16.88 3.57 -13.04
N ILE A 477 17.17 2.36 -12.55
CA ILE A 477 18.49 1.73 -12.77
C ILE A 477 18.66 1.25 -14.21
N ASN A 478 17.58 0.87 -14.89
CA ASN A 478 17.62 0.57 -16.32
C ASN A 478 18.02 1.80 -17.15
N GLN A 479 17.41 2.96 -16.89
CA GLN A 479 17.75 4.21 -17.56
C GLN A 479 19.20 4.64 -17.30
N LYS A 480 19.74 4.29 -16.13
CA LYS A 480 21.16 4.49 -15.82
C LYS A 480 22.08 3.51 -16.57
N GLY A 481 21.62 2.29 -16.82
CA GLY A 481 22.35 1.25 -17.57
C GLY A 481 23.30 0.38 -16.75
N SER A 482 23.52 0.69 -15.47
CA SER A 482 24.33 -0.11 -14.54
C SER A 482 24.05 0.32 -13.10
N GLY A 483 24.39 -0.54 -12.13
CA GLY A 483 24.49 -0.15 -10.73
C GLY A 483 23.43 -0.78 -9.84
N ARG A 484 23.23 -0.18 -8.66
CA ARG A 484 22.38 -0.75 -7.58
C ARG A 484 21.38 0.24 -7.00
N VAL A 485 20.23 -0.28 -6.60
CA VAL A 485 19.21 0.44 -5.83
C VAL A 485 18.94 -0.29 -4.52
N LEU A 486 19.02 0.44 -3.41
CA LEU A 486 18.58 -0.05 -2.10
C LEU A 486 17.10 0.28 -1.93
N ILE A 487 16.27 -0.73 -1.67
CA ILE A 487 14.87 -0.57 -1.27
C ILE A 487 14.76 -0.79 0.23
N SER A 488 14.03 0.10 0.91
CA SER A 488 13.77 -0.02 2.35
C SER A 488 12.35 0.41 2.71
N ILE A 489 11.59 -0.50 3.31
CA ILE A 489 10.20 -0.27 3.72
C ILE A 489 10.04 -0.59 5.21
N CYS A 490 9.76 0.42 6.03
CA CYS A 490 9.29 0.22 7.40
C CYS A 490 7.82 -0.23 7.40
N ALA A 491 7.42 -1.01 8.41
CA ALA A 491 6.06 -1.52 8.52
C ALA A 491 5.57 -1.55 9.97
N ALA A 492 4.25 -1.40 10.13
CA ALA A 492 3.54 -1.65 11.39
C ALA A 492 3.86 -3.04 11.95
N GLY A 493 3.63 -3.22 13.25
CA GLY A 493 4.02 -4.42 13.99
C GLY A 493 5.52 -4.52 14.27
N GLY A 494 6.28 -3.44 14.07
CA GLY A 494 7.71 -3.42 14.35
C GLY A 494 8.54 -4.12 13.27
N GLN A 495 8.12 -4.08 12.00
CA GLN A 495 8.73 -4.87 10.93
C GLN A 495 9.38 -3.99 9.85
N GLY A 496 10.29 -4.58 9.08
CA GLY A 496 10.96 -3.92 7.98
C GLY A 496 11.29 -4.91 6.87
N VAL A 497 11.11 -4.49 5.62
CA VAL A 497 11.36 -5.31 4.43
C VAL A 497 12.27 -4.51 3.49
N THR A 498 13.39 -5.10 3.10
CA THR A 498 14.46 -4.42 2.35
C THR A 498 14.96 -5.30 1.21
N ALA A 499 15.38 -4.68 0.12
CA ALA A 499 15.89 -5.40 -1.04
C ALA A 499 17.01 -4.65 -1.76
N ILE A 500 17.78 -5.38 -2.56
CA ILE A 500 18.73 -4.84 -3.52
C ILE A 500 18.22 -5.17 -4.93
N ILE A 501 18.14 -4.15 -5.77
CA ILE A 501 17.92 -4.28 -7.21
C ILE A 501 19.19 -3.89 -7.94
N GLU A 502 19.56 -4.67 -8.96
CA GLU A 502 20.79 -4.46 -9.75
C GLU A 502 20.48 -4.50 -11.24
N LYS A 503 21.24 -3.75 -12.04
CA LYS A 503 21.14 -3.82 -13.51
C LYS A 503 22.02 -4.92 -14.09
#